data_AF-A0A544SYM8-F1
#
_entry.id   AF-A0A544SYM8-F1
#
_cell.length_a   1.000
_cell.length_b   1.000
_cell.length_c   1.000
_cell.angle_alpha   90.00
_cell.angle_beta   90.00
_cell.angle_gamma   90.00
#
_symmetry.space_group_name_H-M   'P 1'
#
loop_
_entity.id
_entity.type
_entity.pdbx_description
1 polymer ?
#
loop_
_entity_poly.entity_id
_entity_poly.type
_entity_poly.pdbx_seq_one_letter_code
_entity_poly.pdbx_strand_id
1 'polypeptide(L)'
;MDNEKQERVDIVQLTIRATGENVQVLSHLLAKIPSNLYERTQKDHAIRLFFSTFTDKQMEMTIFVTTDSLSLINQSSGAYDITNYINDREFAVSSIFTSLIRSALSTALNGKPKEAYEKWVEHSFSFHFSFGPVATELSEQEIRNLFEPLGYEVAIEFGETDYSFQIKEKSSACYIKLSEMSTPRN
;
A
#
# COMPACT_ATOMS: atom_id res chain seq x y z
N MET A 1 15.79 -29.61 13.93
CA MET A 1 15.43 -28.43 14.73
C MET A 1 16.06 -27.28 14.00
N ASP A 2 15.29 -26.69 13.08
CA ASP A 2 15.51 -25.40 12.44
C ASP A 2 14.24 -25.16 11.63
N ASN A 3 13.23 -24.61 12.32
CA ASN A 3 12.08 -24.02 11.65
C ASN A 3 12.61 -22.74 11.01
N GLU A 4 12.91 -22.80 9.71
CA GLU A 4 12.85 -21.61 8.88
C GLU A 4 11.47 -21.00 9.12
N LYS A 5 11.46 -19.87 9.84
CA LYS A 5 10.27 -19.05 9.93
C LYS A 5 10.01 -18.58 8.51
N GLN A 6 9.11 -19.27 7.83
CA GLN A 6 8.42 -18.74 6.66
C GLN A 6 7.94 -17.35 7.06
N GLU A 7 8.59 -16.33 6.51
CA GLU A 7 8.22 -14.95 6.75
C GLU A 7 6.81 -14.81 6.20
N ARG A 8 5.84 -14.72 7.10
CA ARG A 8 4.44 -14.56 6.73
C ARG A 8 4.38 -13.22 6.00
N VAL A 9 4.18 -13.26 4.69
CA VAL A 9 3.86 -12.05 3.93
C VAL A 9 2.48 -11.65 4.41
N ASP A 10 2.43 -10.78 5.42
CA ASP A 10 1.19 -10.13 5.81
C ASP A 10 0.72 -9.37 4.57
N ILE A 11 -0.43 -9.79 4.04
CA ILE A 11 -1.01 -9.25 2.80
C ILE A 11 -1.44 -7.81 3.10
N VAL A 12 -0.56 -6.87 2.79
CA VAL A 12 -0.75 -5.44 3.06
C VAL A 12 -0.83 -4.67 1.75
N GLN A 13 -1.86 -3.83 1.63
CA GLN A 13 -2.15 -3.09 0.40
C GLN A 13 -1.09 -2.05 0.04
N LEU A 14 -0.61 -1.26 1.00
CA LEU A 14 0.49 -0.33 0.78
C LEU A 14 1.33 -0.20 2.05
N THR A 15 2.64 -0.40 1.92
CA THR A 15 3.63 -0.10 2.94
C THR A 15 4.63 0.90 2.38
N ILE A 16 4.92 1.93 3.18
CA ILE A 16 5.92 2.96 2.91
C ILE A 16 7.00 2.81 3.99
N ARG A 17 8.20 2.43 3.57
CA ARG A 17 9.37 2.33 4.43
C ARG A 17 10.39 3.40 4.04
N ALA A 18 11.00 4.03 5.03
CA ALA A 18 12.07 4.97 4.81
C ALA A 18 13.21 4.72 5.80
N THR A 19 14.45 4.86 5.32
CA THR A 19 15.66 4.76 6.14
C THR A 19 16.56 5.97 5.93
N GLY A 20 17.31 6.34 6.97
CA GLY A 20 18.19 7.50 6.95
C GLY A 20 18.17 8.26 8.28
N GLU A 21 18.98 9.31 8.37
CA GLU A 21 18.93 10.19 9.55
C GLU A 21 17.65 11.04 9.55
N ASN A 22 17.10 11.30 10.72
CA ASN A 22 15.93 12.16 10.90
C ASN A 22 14.64 11.68 10.23
N VAL A 23 14.53 10.40 9.87
CA VAL A 23 13.32 9.82 9.24
C VAL A 23 12.04 10.05 10.06
N GLN A 24 12.15 10.27 11.37
CA GLN A 24 11.01 10.64 12.22
C GLN A 24 10.25 11.88 11.72
N VAL A 25 10.92 12.78 10.99
CA VAL A 25 10.31 13.98 10.42
C VAL A 25 9.23 13.66 9.38
N LEU A 26 9.32 12.49 8.74
CA LEU A 26 8.34 12.04 7.76
C LEU A 26 6.95 11.90 8.38
N SER A 27 6.82 11.59 9.67
CA SER A 27 5.51 11.58 10.34
C SER A 27 4.82 12.95 10.29
N HIS A 28 5.60 14.04 10.41
CA HIS A 28 5.09 15.40 10.28
C HIS A 28 4.74 15.77 8.84
N LEU A 29 5.55 15.36 7.87
CA LEU A 29 5.27 15.57 6.44
C LEU A 29 4.01 14.80 6.00
N LEU A 30 3.81 13.58 6.54
CA LEU A 30 2.63 12.74 6.31
C LEU A 30 1.40 13.22 7.10
N ALA A 31 1.58 14.18 8.02
CA ALA A 31 0.59 14.63 8.98
C ALA A 31 -0.07 13.45 9.74
N LYS A 32 0.77 12.57 10.29
CA LYS A 32 0.36 11.41 11.10
C LYS A 32 1.16 11.35 12.40
N ILE A 33 0.52 10.82 13.44
CA ILE A 33 1.12 10.64 14.76
C ILE A 33 1.43 9.14 14.91
N PRO A 34 2.71 8.73 15.02
CA PRO A 34 3.09 7.32 15.02
C PRO A 34 2.47 6.46 16.13
N SER A 35 2.23 7.05 17.30
CA SER A 35 1.60 6.36 18.44
C SER A 35 0.11 6.10 18.27
N ASN A 36 -0.52 6.66 17.24
CA ASN A 36 -1.97 6.62 17.06
C ASN A 36 -2.31 5.81 15.81
N LEU A 37 -3.20 4.83 15.97
CA LEU A 37 -3.89 4.24 14.83
C LEU A 37 -4.72 5.33 14.15
N TYR A 38 -4.43 5.63 12.89
CA TYR A 38 -5.29 6.45 12.07
C TYR A 38 -6.39 5.56 11.51
N GLU A 39 -7.64 5.91 11.77
CA GLU A 39 -8.81 5.23 11.23
C GLU A 39 -9.83 6.25 10.74
N ARG A 40 -10.39 6.00 9.56
CA ARG A 40 -11.47 6.81 8.99
C ARG A 40 -12.40 5.95 8.17
N THR A 41 -13.70 6.15 8.33
CA THR A 41 -14.71 5.51 7.48
C THR A 41 -15.14 6.44 6.33
N GLN A 42 -15.22 5.90 5.11
CA GLN A 42 -15.72 6.59 3.92
C GLN A 42 -16.48 5.60 3.02
N LYS A 43 -17.78 5.85 2.77
CA LYS A 43 -18.64 5.01 1.91
C LYS A 43 -18.52 3.52 2.24
N ASP A 44 -18.69 3.18 3.52
CA ASP A 44 -18.60 1.81 4.04
C ASP A 44 -17.22 1.13 3.99
N HIS A 45 -16.17 1.90 3.68
CA HIS A 45 -14.78 1.47 3.78
C HIS A 45 -14.13 2.06 5.02
N ALA A 46 -13.52 1.23 5.86
CA ALA A 46 -12.61 1.66 6.92
C ALA A 46 -11.18 1.72 6.37
N ILE A 47 -10.62 2.92 6.35
CA ILE A 47 -9.23 3.21 5.97
C ILE A 47 -8.41 3.24 7.24
N ARG A 48 -7.40 2.38 7.34
CA ARG A 48 -6.51 2.30 8.50
C ARG A 48 -5.06 2.54 8.09
N LEU A 49 -4.36 3.29 8.92
CA LEU A 49 -2.95 3.56 8.78
C LEU A 49 -2.28 3.47 10.14
N PHE A 50 -1.17 2.75 10.21
CA PHE A 50 -0.36 2.64 11.41
C PHE A 50 1.13 2.57 11.07
N PHE A 51 1.96 2.88 12.04
CA PHE A 51 3.41 2.72 11.93
C PHE A 51 3.80 1.39 12.57
N SER A 52 4.25 0.43 11.76
CA SER A 52 4.77 -0.87 12.23
C SER A 52 6.17 -0.72 12.81
N THR A 53 6.94 0.24 12.29
CA THR A 53 8.27 0.61 12.80
C THR A 53 8.39 2.14 12.82
N PHE A 54 8.89 2.70 13.93
CA PHE A 54 9.18 4.12 14.01
C PHE A 54 10.34 4.38 14.98
N THR A 55 11.51 4.67 14.43
CA THR A 55 12.77 4.91 15.15
C THR A 55 13.50 6.10 14.55
N ASP A 56 14.64 6.50 15.12
CA ASP A 56 15.46 7.61 14.61
C ASP A 56 16.07 7.35 13.22
N LYS A 57 16.16 6.08 12.80
CA LYS A 57 16.85 5.65 11.57
C LYS A 57 15.98 4.90 10.56
N GLN A 58 14.82 4.41 11.00
CA GLN A 58 13.88 3.70 10.16
C GLN A 58 12.45 4.05 10.55
N MET A 59 11.61 4.26 9.54
CA MET A 59 10.16 4.22 9.68
C MET A 59 9.54 3.25 8.70
N GLU A 60 8.42 2.67 9.09
CA GLU A 60 7.56 1.86 8.24
C GLU A 60 6.11 2.16 8.60
N MET A 61 5.34 2.54 7.58
CA MET A 61 3.94 2.90 7.70
C MET A 61 3.13 2.03 6.74
N THR A 62 2.09 1.41 7.27
CA THR A 62 1.20 0.53 6.52
C THR A 62 -0.17 1.18 6.39
N ILE A 63 -0.75 1.11 5.20
CA ILE A 63 -2.10 1.57 4.85
C ILE A 63 -2.88 0.39 4.29
N PHE A 64 -4.11 0.21 4.80
CA PHE A 64 -5.04 -0.75 4.27
C PHE A 64 -6.48 -0.26 4.41
N VAL A 65 -7.36 -0.83 3.60
CA VAL A 65 -8.76 -0.50 3.49
C VAL A 65 -9.54 -1.80 3.63
N THR A 66 -10.52 -1.80 4.53
CA THR A 66 -11.46 -2.91 4.68
C THR A 66 -12.86 -2.41 4.42
N THR A 67 -13.67 -3.16 3.68
CA THR A 67 -15.12 -2.97 3.59
C THR A 67 -15.82 -3.63 4.78
N ASP A 68 -16.91 -3.03 5.25
CA ASP A 68 -17.84 -3.78 6.11
C ASP A 68 -18.66 -4.73 5.20
N SER A 69 -18.39 -6.02 5.27
CA SER A 69 -19.04 -7.04 4.44
C SER A 69 -20.57 -7.01 4.56
N LEU A 70 -21.12 -6.45 5.65
CA LEU A 70 -22.57 -6.33 5.86
C LEU A 70 -23.21 -5.17 5.09
N SER A 71 -22.45 -4.14 4.73
CA SER A 71 -22.94 -2.95 4.02
C SER A 71 -23.21 -3.21 2.53
N LEU A 72 -22.42 -4.09 1.91
CA LEU A 72 -22.56 -4.49 0.51
C LEU A 72 -23.84 -5.32 0.27
N ILE A 73 -24.28 -6.08 1.27
CA ILE A 73 -25.48 -6.94 1.21
C ILE A 73 -26.76 -6.12 1.02
N ASN A 74 -26.79 -4.87 1.50
CA ASN A 74 -27.98 -4.03 1.48
C ASN A 74 -28.19 -3.26 0.16
N GLN A 75 -27.20 -3.23 -0.74
CA GLN A 75 -27.30 -2.50 -2.01
C GLN A 75 -27.67 -3.38 -3.21
N SER A 76 -27.64 -4.71 -3.08
CA SER A 76 -28.04 -5.65 -4.13
C SER A 76 -29.40 -6.30 -3.82
N SER A 77 -30.47 -5.52 -3.94
CA SER A 77 -31.84 -6.05 -3.97
C SER A 77 -32.12 -6.73 -5.33
N GLY A 78 -31.54 -7.92 -5.52
CA GLY A 78 -31.86 -8.78 -6.67
C GLY A 78 -30.72 -9.72 -7.03
N ALA A 79 -30.93 -11.01 -6.81
CA ALA A 79 -30.06 -12.16 -7.08
C ALA A 79 -28.99 -12.45 -6.01
N TYR A 80 -29.20 -13.58 -5.31
CA TYR A 80 -28.19 -14.28 -4.52
C TYR A 80 -27.11 -14.84 -5.45
N ASP A 81 -26.15 -14.02 -5.83
CA ASP A 81 -24.96 -14.44 -6.58
C ASP A 81 -23.79 -14.66 -5.60
N ILE A 82 -23.29 -15.90 -5.55
CA ILE A 82 -22.19 -16.33 -4.68
C ILE A 82 -20.90 -15.54 -4.97
N THR A 83 -20.75 -14.98 -6.17
CA THR A 83 -19.62 -14.11 -6.53
C THR A 83 -19.58 -12.79 -5.74
N ASN A 84 -20.71 -12.35 -5.17
CA ASN A 84 -20.76 -11.21 -4.26
C ASN A 84 -20.29 -11.56 -2.84
N TYR A 85 -20.17 -12.85 -2.51
CA TYR A 85 -19.73 -13.34 -1.20
C TYR A 85 -18.21 -13.59 -1.13
N ILE A 86 -17.57 -13.81 -2.29
CA ILE A 86 -16.12 -14.04 -2.42
C ILE A 86 -15.59 -12.97 -3.37
N ASN A 87 -15.11 -11.84 -2.81
CA ASN A 87 -14.66 -10.72 -3.62
C ASN A 87 -13.25 -10.28 -3.22
N ASP A 88 -12.24 -10.75 -3.96
CA ASP A 88 -10.83 -10.35 -3.78
C ASP A 88 -10.62 -8.83 -4.01
N ARG A 89 -11.60 -8.10 -4.58
CA ARG A 89 -11.55 -6.64 -4.74
C ARG A 89 -11.39 -5.89 -3.41
N GLU A 90 -11.83 -6.48 -2.30
CA GLU A 90 -11.71 -5.86 -0.98
C GLU A 90 -10.24 -5.73 -0.55
N PHE A 91 -9.39 -6.64 -1.03
CA PHE A 91 -7.97 -6.68 -0.68
C PHE A 91 -7.06 -6.12 -1.78
N ALA A 92 -7.55 -5.97 -3.01
CA ALA A 92 -6.75 -5.48 -4.13
C ALA A 92 -6.43 -3.97 -4.06
N VAL A 93 -5.22 -3.61 -4.46
CA VAL A 93 -4.80 -2.23 -4.71
C VAL A 93 -5.42 -1.78 -6.03
N SER A 94 -6.63 -1.23 -5.92
CA SER A 94 -7.47 -0.81 -7.05
C SER A 94 -7.61 0.72 -7.13
N SER A 95 -8.26 1.23 -8.17
CA SER A 95 -8.62 2.65 -8.27
C SER A 95 -9.46 3.13 -7.08
N ILE A 96 -10.28 2.26 -6.49
CA ILE A 96 -11.05 2.56 -5.27
C ILE A 96 -10.09 2.76 -4.09
N PHE A 97 -9.14 1.83 -3.90
CA PHE A 97 -8.09 1.96 -2.87
C PHE A 97 -7.33 3.28 -3.04
N THR A 98 -6.85 3.58 -4.25
CA THR A 98 -6.13 4.84 -4.56
C THR A 98 -6.97 6.07 -4.23
N SER A 99 -8.26 6.06 -4.56
CA SER A 99 -9.18 7.16 -4.22
C SER A 99 -9.38 7.33 -2.71
N LEU A 100 -9.41 6.24 -1.95
CA LEU A 100 -9.62 6.26 -0.50
C LEU A 100 -8.36 6.72 0.24
N ILE A 101 -7.18 6.21 -0.11
CA ILE A 101 -5.93 6.62 0.56
C ILE A 101 -5.58 8.08 0.28
N ARG A 102 -5.98 8.63 -0.88
CA ARG A 102 -5.84 10.06 -1.20
C ARG A 102 -6.54 10.94 -0.16
N SER A 103 -7.68 10.49 0.39
CA SER A 103 -8.37 11.25 1.43
C SER A 103 -7.62 11.20 2.77
N ALA A 104 -7.03 10.05 3.11
CA ALA A 104 -6.24 9.85 4.32
C ALA A 104 -4.88 10.60 4.29
N LEU A 105 -4.29 10.74 3.11
CA LEU A 105 -3.02 11.43 2.87
C LEU A 105 -3.19 12.86 2.33
N SER A 106 -4.42 13.37 2.29
CA SER A 106 -4.75 14.67 1.65
C SER A 106 -3.87 15.83 2.12
N THR A 107 -3.60 15.95 3.43
CA THR A 107 -2.72 17.01 3.97
C THR A 107 -1.31 16.93 3.40
N ALA A 108 -0.73 15.73 3.30
CA ALA A 108 0.61 15.52 2.74
C ALA A 108 0.62 15.79 1.23
N LEU A 109 -0.36 15.23 0.51
CA LEU A 109 -0.49 15.38 -0.95
C LEU A 109 -0.79 16.82 -1.40
N ASN A 110 -1.30 17.67 -0.52
CA ASN A 110 -1.46 19.10 -0.80
C ASN A 110 -0.13 19.88 -0.79
N GLY A 111 0.99 19.24 -0.38
CA GLY A 111 2.33 19.80 -0.50
C GLY A 111 2.62 21.01 0.41
N LYS A 112 1.91 21.12 1.54
CA LYS A 112 2.04 22.24 2.48
C LYS A 112 2.33 21.73 3.89
N PRO A 113 3.58 21.33 4.20
CA PRO A 113 3.96 20.97 5.55
C PRO A 113 3.90 22.21 6.47
N LYS A 114 3.99 22.00 7.78
CA LYS A 114 4.19 23.12 8.72
C LYS A 114 5.56 23.74 8.46
N GLU A 115 5.68 25.05 8.67
CA GLU A 115 6.90 25.85 8.45
C GLU A 115 8.16 25.20 9.06
N ALA A 116 8.06 24.68 10.30
CA ALA A 116 9.15 23.99 10.98
C ALA A 116 9.71 22.76 10.24
N TYR A 117 8.95 22.20 9.30
CA TYR A 117 9.28 21.00 8.54
C TYR A 117 9.49 21.22 7.04
N GLU A 118 9.32 22.44 6.53
CA GLU A 118 9.39 22.74 5.08
C GLU A 118 10.71 22.29 4.44
N LYS A 119 11.84 22.52 5.13
CA LYS A 119 13.17 22.12 4.63
C LYS A 119 13.32 20.61 4.39
N TRP A 120 12.50 19.78 5.01
CA TRP A 120 12.59 18.33 4.91
C TRP A 120 11.88 17.76 3.68
N VAL A 121 11.07 18.57 2.99
CA VAL A 121 10.43 18.17 1.73
C VAL A 121 11.45 17.95 0.61
N GLU A 122 12.61 18.61 0.69
CA GLU A 122 13.71 18.49 -0.28
C GLU A 122 14.87 17.63 0.27
N HIS A 123 14.71 17.04 1.47
CA HIS A 123 15.72 16.14 2.04
C HIS A 123 15.55 14.74 1.45
N SER A 124 16.64 14.15 0.95
CA SER A 124 16.60 12.81 0.38
C SER A 124 16.56 11.72 1.45
N PHE A 125 15.65 10.77 1.31
CA PHE A 125 15.59 9.55 2.11
C PHE A 125 15.66 8.33 1.20
N SER A 126 16.12 7.20 1.74
CA SER A 126 16.00 5.92 1.04
C SER A 126 14.61 5.36 1.27
N PHE A 127 13.76 5.46 0.25
CA PHE A 127 12.38 5.00 0.28
C PHE A 127 12.26 3.60 -0.31
N HIS A 128 11.38 2.81 0.29
CA HIS A 128 10.90 1.55 -0.25
C HIS A 128 9.38 1.53 -0.15
N PHE A 129 8.71 1.24 -1.25
CA PHE A 129 7.27 1.09 -1.32
C PHE A 129 6.95 -0.36 -1.67
N SER A 130 5.99 -0.96 -0.99
CA SER A 130 5.47 -2.26 -1.38
C SER A 130 3.95 -2.21 -1.41
N PHE A 131 3.36 -2.67 -2.50
CA PHE A 131 1.91 -2.66 -2.65
C PHE A 131 1.42 -3.86 -3.45
N GLY A 132 0.25 -4.33 -3.07
CA GLY A 132 -0.44 -5.42 -3.74
C GLY A 132 -1.52 -6.05 -2.85
N PRO A 133 -2.29 -7.02 -3.39
CA PRO A 133 -2.21 -7.49 -4.76
C PRO A 133 -2.75 -6.46 -5.78
N VAL A 134 -2.08 -6.34 -6.92
CA VAL A 134 -2.53 -5.57 -8.09
C VAL A 134 -2.97 -6.57 -9.16
N ALA A 135 -4.27 -6.55 -9.49
CA ALA A 135 -4.79 -7.31 -10.64
C ALA A 135 -4.45 -6.55 -11.92
N THR A 136 -3.63 -7.16 -12.79
CA THR A 136 -3.15 -6.51 -14.01
C THR A 136 -2.93 -7.53 -15.13
N GLU A 137 -3.14 -7.08 -16.36
CA GLU A 137 -2.77 -7.82 -17.58
C GLU A 137 -1.42 -7.35 -18.14
N LEU A 138 -0.83 -6.31 -17.54
CA LEU A 138 0.47 -5.80 -17.93
C LEU A 138 1.56 -6.84 -17.68
N SER A 139 2.44 -6.99 -18.66
CA SER A 139 3.70 -7.71 -18.52
C SER A 139 4.62 -7.01 -17.51
N GLU A 140 5.59 -7.76 -16.97
CA GLU A 140 6.63 -7.19 -16.11
C GLU A 140 7.36 -6.02 -16.78
N GLN A 141 7.66 -6.11 -18.07
CA GLN A 141 8.32 -5.03 -18.80
C GLN A 141 7.45 -3.78 -18.89
N GLU A 142 6.14 -3.92 -19.08
CA GLU A 142 5.22 -2.78 -19.09
C GLU A 142 5.14 -2.11 -17.72
N ILE A 143 5.11 -2.89 -16.63
CA ILE A 143 5.14 -2.35 -15.27
C ILE A 143 6.46 -1.60 -15.02
N ARG A 144 7.60 -2.18 -15.41
CA ARG A 144 8.92 -1.52 -15.32
C ARG A 144 8.94 -0.20 -16.08
N ASN A 145 8.40 -0.17 -17.29
CA ASN A 145 8.32 1.03 -18.12
C ASN A 145 7.47 2.16 -17.49
N LEU A 146 6.62 1.87 -16.48
CA LEU A 146 5.90 2.89 -15.74
C LEU A 146 6.73 3.56 -14.64
N PHE A 147 7.63 2.81 -13.99
CA PHE A 147 8.30 3.25 -12.77
C PHE A 147 9.80 3.51 -12.94
N GLU A 148 10.52 2.72 -13.75
CA GLU A 148 11.96 2.91 -13.97
C GLU A 148 12.29 4.30 -14.57
N PRO A 149 11.51 4.88 -15.50
CA PRO A 149 11.75 6.24 -16.00
C PRO A 149 11.62 7.33 -14.93
N LEU A 150 10.96 7.05 -13.80
CA LEU A 150 10.83 7.97 -12.68
C LEU A 150 12.01 7.88 -11.70
N GLY A 151 12.90 6.89 -11.88
CA GLY A 151 14.07 6.67 -11.02
C GLY A 151 13.95 5.50 -10.04
N TYR A 152 12.83 4.76 -10.07
CA TYR A 152 12.64 3.60 -9.20
C TYR A 152 13.36 2.36 -9.70
N GLU A 153 13.97 1.63 -8.77
CA GLU A 153 14.25 0.21 -8.95
C GLU A 153 12.95 -0.58 -8.70
N VAL A 154 12.62 -1.49 -9.61
CA VAL A 154 11.34 -2.23 -9.59
C VAL A 154 11.59 -3.72 -9.38
N ALA A 155 10.91 -4.31 -8.41
CA ALA A 155 10.79 -5.75 -8.23
C ALA A 155 9.32 -6.16 -8.24
N ILE A 156 9.01 -7.27 -8.92
CA ILE A 156 7.64 -7.74 -9.12
C ILE A 156 7.57 -9.22 -8.71
N GLU A 157 6.63 -9.53 -7.83
CA GLU A 157 6.36 -10.88 -7.36
C GLU A 157 4.94 -11.27 -7.76
N PHE A 158 4.78 -12.37 -8.50
CA PHE A 158 3.46 -12.90 -8.82
C PHE A 158 3.01 -13.83 -7.70
N GLY A 159 1.73 -13.74 -7.31
CA GLY A 159 1.19 -14.66 -6.31
C GLY A 159 1.29 -16.11 -6.80
N GLU A 160 1.81 -17.00 -5.98
CA GLU A 160 1.79 -18.44 -6.26
C GLU A 160 0.34 -18.94 -6.22
N THR A 161 -0.10 -19.54 -7.31
CA THR A 161 -1.40 -20.22 -7.37
C THR A 161 -1.18 -21.69 -7.08
N ASP A 162 -1.37 -22.11 -5.82
CA ASP A 162 -1.31 -23.51 -5.44
C ASP A 162 -2.65 -24.22 -5.78
N TYR A 163 -3.02 -24.19 -7.07
CA TYR A 163 -4.18 -24.92 -7.56
C TYR A 163 -3.76 -26.37 -7.88
N SER A 164 -4.50 -27.33 -7.33
CA SER A 164 -4.39 -28.75 -7.71
C SER A 164 -4.80 -29.03 -9.16
N PHE A 165 -5.29 -28.01 -9.88
CA PHE A 165 -5.65 -28.05 -11.29
C PHE A 165 -4.96 -26.91 -12.04
N GLN A 166 -4.23 -27.23 -13.13
CA GLN A 166 -3.61 -26.24 -14.03
C GLN A 166 -4.69 -25.52 -14.85
N ILE A 167 -5.27 -24.44 -14.29
CA ILE A 167 -6.25 -23.60 -15.01
C ILE A 167 -5.55 -22.40 -15.69
N LYS A 168 -4.43 -21.90 -15.14
CA LYS A 168 -3.48 -20.94 -15.75
C LYS A 168 -2.08 -21.14 -15.16
N GLU A 169 -1.02 -20.83 -15.93
CA GLU A 169 0.37 -20.96 -15.47
C GLU A 169 0.80 -19.89 -14.43
N LYS A 170 0.12 -18.74 -14.35
CA LYS A 170 0.42 -17.65 -13.39
C LYS A 170 -0.85 -16.90 -12.94
N SER A 171 -0.87 -16.44 -11.69
CA SER A 171 -1.87 -15.49 -11.18
C SER A 171 -1.83 -14.17 -11.95
N SER A 172 -2.99 -13.55 -12.18
CA SER A 172 -3.07 -12.15 -12.68
C SER A 172 -2.85 -11.12 -11.57
N ALA A 173 -2.65 -11.56 -10.32
CA ALA A 173 -2.30 -10.71 -9.20
C ALA A 173 -0.78 -10.68 -8.98
N CYS A 174 -0.23 -9.48 -8.89
CA CYS A 174 1.17 -9.26 -8.55
C CYS A 174 1.33 -8.30 -7.37
N TYR A 175 2.49 -8.38 -6.72
CA TYR A 175 2.98 -7.47 -5.71
C TYR A 175 4.16 -6.72 -6.29
N ILE A 176 4.15 -5.40 -6.12
CA ILE A 176 5.17 -4.52 -6.66
C ILE A 176 5.93 -3.91 -5.50
N LYS A 177 7.26 -3.97 -5.59
CA LYS A 177 8.20 -3.31 -4.69
C LYS A 177 8.97 -2.27 -5.50
N LEU A 178 9.01 -1.05 -4.99
CA LEU A 178 9.75 0.07 -5.57
C LEU A 178 10.78 0.55 -4.55
N SER A 179 11.99 0.83 -4.98
CA SER A 179 13.03 1.45 -4.14
C SER A 179 13.72 2.58 -4.85
N GLU A 180 14.00 3.66 -4.12
CA GLU A 180 14.71 4.82 -4.64
C GLU A 180 15.34 5.65 -3.51
N MET A 181 16.26 6.53 -3.90
CA MET A 181 16.71 7.65 -3.06
C MET A 181 16.04 8.91 -3.59
N SER A 182 15.03 9.41 -2.89
CA SER A 182 14.23 10.53 -3.36
C SER A 182 13.83 11.46 -2.23
N THR A 183 13.30 12.61 -2.59
CA THR A 183 12.74 13.56 -1.63
C THR A 183 11.26 13.22 -1.39
N PRO A 184 10.69 13.50 -0.20
CA PRO A 184 9.28 13.22 0.10
C PRO A 184 8.25 13.87 -0.83
N ARG A 185 8.69 14.75 -1.73
CA ARG A 185 7.86 15.47 -2.69
C ARG A 185 7.52 14.64 -3.92
N ASN A 186 8.43 13.77 -4.34
CA ASN A 186 8.33 12.97 -5.56
C ASN A 186 7.64 11.62 -5.26
#